data_AF-A0A359LPY1-F1
#
_entry.id   AF-A0A359LPY1-F1
#
_cell.length_a   1.000
_cell.length_b   1.000
_cell.length_c   1.000
_cell.angle_alpha   90.00
_cell.angle_beta   90.00
_cell.angle_gamma   90.00
#
_symmetry.space_group_name_H-M   'P 1'
#
loop_
_entity.id
_entity.type
_entity.pdbx_description
1 polymer ?
#
loop_
_entity_poly.entity_id
_entity_poly.type
_entity_poly.pdbx_seq_one_letter_code
_entity_poly.pdbx_strand_id
1 'polypeptide(L)'
;LLVADEGEVGVLGHRLPEGERAVRELIGRVSVDAAFYKKLSARENLLYSAFLYGFDRATAEARARDILGRLSFPLKRFDDPLEEASRGMQQKVAIARALILRPPLLLLDEPTTGLDPKSKREVQSFIEELRRDEKTTIFLTTHDMFEAERLCARLGMLAHGKLVAEGAPADLIEKAGGGTLEDAFIHLSGEKLAAEEEETATA
;
A
#
# COMPACT_ATOMS: atom_id res chain seq x y z
N LEU A 1 -12.17 -13.56 0.28
CA LEU A 1 -11.18 -13.11 1.27
C LEU A 1 -10.66 -14.36 1.98
N LEU A 2 -9.54 -14.30 2.70
CA LEU A 2 -9.24 -15.38 3.64
C LEU A 2 -10.22 -15.26 4.82
N VAL A 3 -10.69 -16.40 5.32
CA VAL A 3 -11.54 -16.45 6.52
C VAL A 3 -10.62 -16.61 7.72
N ALA A 4 -10.86 -15.85 8.78
CA ALA A 4 -10.10 -15.98 10.01
C ALA A 4 -10.45 -17.30 10.70
N ASP A 5 -9.44 -18.03 11.17
CA ASP A 5 -9.66 -19.26 11.95
C ASP A 5 -10.33 -18.94 13.30
N GLU A 6 -9.96 -17.81 13.90
CA GLU A 6 -10.51 -17.31 15.17
C GLU A 6 -10.60 -15.76 15.15
N GLY A 7 -11.40 -15.20 16.07
CA GLY A 7 -11.57 -13.75 16.22
C GLY A 7 -12.63 -13.15 15.30
N GLU A 8 -12.66 -11.83 15.22
CA GLU A 8 -13.65 -11.07 14.45
C GLU A 8 -12.99 -9.95 13.65
N VAL A 9 -13.44 -9.72 12.42
CA VAL A 9 -12.96 -8.63 11.57
C VAL A 9 -14.13 -7.76 11.14
N GLY A 10 -14.08 -6.48 11.51
CA GLY A 10 -15.02 -5.46 11.08
C GLY A 10 -14.37 -4.45 10.13
N VAL A 11 -14.97 -4.21 8.98
CA VAL A 11 -14.49 -3.24 7.98
C VAL A 11 -15.64 -2.32 7.60
N LEU A 12 -15.48 -1.02 7.84
CA LEU A 12 -16.46 0.02 7.46
C LEU A 12 -17.89 -0.29 7.95
N GLY A 13 -18.03 -0.84 9.16
CA GLY A 13 -19.32 -1.22 9.76
C GLY A 13 -19.86 -2.58 9.34
N HIS A 14 -19.16 -3.30 8.46
CA HIS A 14 -19.52 -4.66 8.04
C HIS A 14 -18.63 -5.70 8.72
N ARG A 15 -19.24 -6.73 9.29
CA ARG A 15 -18.52 -7.89 9.85
C ARG A 15 -18.21 -8.89 8.73
N LEU A 16 -17.01 -9.47 8.75
CA LEU A 16 -16.61 -10.54 7.85
C LEU A 16 -16.77 -11.92 8.54
N PRO A 17 -17.16 -12.97 7.79
CA PRO A 17 -17.32 -13.01 6.34
C PRO A 17 -18.69 -12.54 5.80
N GLU A 18 -19.69 -12.31 6.66
CA GLU A 18 -21.09 -12.07 6.24
C GLU A 18 -21.26 -10.85 5.32
N GLY A 19 -20.49 -9.78 5.57
CA GLY A 19 -20.49 -8.53 4.83
C GLY A 19 -19.49 -8.45 3.67
N GLU A 20 -18.85 -9.55 3.26
CA GLU A 20 -17.74 -9.53 2.28
C GLU A 20 -18.09 -8.79 0.99
N ARG A 21 -19.30 -8.99 0.45
CA ARG A 21 -19.71 -8.32 -0.78
C ARG A 21 -19.73 -6.79 -0.62
N ALA A 22 -20.33 -6.29 0.46
CA ALA A 22 -20.40 -4.87 0.74
C ALA A 22 -19.00 -4.28 0.94
N VAL A 23 -18.14 -4.99 1.69
CA VAL A 23 -16.74 -4.57 1.90
C VAL A 23 -15.99 -4.47 0.57
N ARG A 24 -16.13 -5.45 -0.34
CA ARG A 24 -15.45 -5.44 -1.65
C ARG A 24 -15.81 -4.25 -2.53
N GLU A 25 -17.02 -3.73 -2.41
CA GLU A 25 -17.47 -2.54 -3.15
C GLU A 25 -16.94 -1.23 -2.53
N LEU A 26 -16.50 -1.28 -1.26
CA LEU A 26 -16.02 -0.12 -0.49
C LEU A 26 -14.50 -0.03 -0.37
N ILE A 27 -13.75 -1.08 -0.74
CA ILE A 27 -12.28 -1.10 -0.63
C ILE A 27 -11.60 -1.01 -2.00
N GLY A 28 -10.54 -0.22 -2.07
CA GLY A 28 -9.53 -0.33 -3.12
C GLY A 28 -8.40 -1.21 -2.60
N ARG A 29 -7.86 -2.10 -3.44
CA ARG A 29 -6.71 -2.93 -3.07
C ARG A 29 -5.61 -2.84 -4.13
N VAL A 30 -4.39 -2.65 -3.66
CA VAL A 30 -3.16 -2.79 -4.43
C VAL A 30 -2.35 -3.92 -3.81
N SER A 31 -1.94 -4.88 -4.65
CA SER A 31 -1.12 -6.03 -4.24
C SER A 31 0.31 -5.83 -4.73
N VAL A 32 1.29 -6.49 -4.08
CA VAL A 32 2.70 -6.45 -4.49
C VAL A 32 2.88 -6.75 -5.98
N ASP A 33 2.18 -7.80 -6.45
CA ASP A 33 2.05 -8.14 -7.86
C ASP A 33 0.67 -7.74 -8.37
N ALA A 34 0.61 -6.62 -9.08
CA ALA A 34 -0.62 -6.16 -9.69
C ALA A 34 -1.03 -7.10 -10.83
N ALA A 35 -2.15 -7.80 -10.65
CA ALA A 35 -2.75 -8.61 -11.71
C ALA A 35 -3.32 -7.71 -12.80
N PHE A 36 -2.62 -7.63 -13.94
CA PHE A 36 -3.04 -6.90 -15.13
C PHE A 36 -3.19 -7.82 -16.33
N TYR A 37 -4.06 -7.41 -17.27
CA TYR A 37 -3.99 -7.92 -18.63
C TYR A 37 -2.84 -7.21 -19.33
N LYS A 38 -1.66 -7.84 -19.36
CA LYS A 38 -0.41 -7.22 -19.82
C LYS A 38 -0.45 -6.73 -21.28
N LYS A 39 -1.23 -7.40 -22.13
CA LYS A 39 -1.44 -7.00 -23.53
C LYS A 39 -2.36 -5.79 -23.70
N LEU A 40 -3.15 -5.47 -22.67
CA LEU A 40 -3.99 -4.28 -22.67
C LEU A 40 -3.18 -3.09 -22.16
N SER A 41 -3.56 -1.91 -22.64
CA SER A 41 -2.98 -0.65 -22.22
C SER A 41 -3.35 -0.27 -20.79
N ALA A 42 -2.67 0.76 -20.24
CA ALA A 42 -3.04 1.35 -18.96
C ALA A 42 -4.49 1.84 -19.00
N ARG A 43 -4.87 2.54 -20.08
CA ARG A 43 -6.24 3.00 -20.31
C ARG A 43 -7.25 1.85 -20.26
N GLU A 44 -7.01 0.78 -21.01
CA GLU A 44 -7.93 -0.36 -21.09
C GLU A 44 -8.07 -1.09 -19.75
N ASN A 45 -6.98 -1.34 -19.02
CA ASN A 45 -7.03 -1.97 -17.71
C ASN A 45 -7.84 -1.13 -16.69
N LEU A 46 -7.67 0.20 -16.73
CA LEU A 46 -8.37 1.13 -15.84
C LEU A 46 -9.85 1.23 -16.18
N LEU A 47 -10.19 1.37 -17.46
CA LEU A 47 -11.59 1.44 -17.91
C LEU A 47 -12.33 0.11 -17.74
N TYR A 48 -11.65 -1.02 -17.95
CA TYR A 48 -12.22 -2.34 -17.68
C TYR A 48 -12.61 -2.47 -16.21
N SER A 49 -11.74 -2.04 -15.30
CA SER A 49 -12.01 -2.07 -13.87
C SER A 49 -13.19 -1.17 -13.50
N ALA A 50 -13.24 0.05 -14.03
CA ALA A 50 -14.37 0.96 -13.83
C ALA A 50 -15.70 0.36 -14.33
N PHE A 51 -15.68 -0.26 -15.51
CA PHE A 51 -16.84 -0.90 -16.11
C PHE A 51 -17.41 -2.02 -15.23
N LEU A 52 -16.57 -2.85 -14.61
CA LEU A 52 -17.01 -3.93 -13.71
C LEU A 52 -17.80 -3.41 -12.49
N TYR A 53 -17.54 -2.18 -12.06
CA TYR A 53 -18.23 -1.53 -10.95
C TYR A 53 -19.30 -0.52 -11.41
N GLY A 54 -19.70 -0.56 -12.69
CA GLY A 54 -20.77 0.28 -13.23
C GLY A 54 -20.44 1.77 -13.35
N PHE A 55 -19.15 2.15 -13.35
CA PHE A 55 -18.74 3.54 -13.54
C PHE A 55 -18.85 3.95 -15.01
N ASP A 56 -19.28 5.19 -15.26
CA ASP A 56 -19.32 5.72 -16.62
C ASP A 56 -17.90 5.88 -17.18
N ARG A 57 -17.76 5.57 -18.47
CA ARG A 57 -16.49 5.55 -19.17
C ARG A 57 -15.79 6.91 -19.21
N ALA A 58 -16.52 7.99 -19.46
CA ALA A 58 -15.93 9.32 -19.62
C ALA A 58 -15.40 9.84 -18.28
N THR A 59 -16.17 9.68 -17.19
CA THR A 59 -15.69 10.04 -15.84
C THR A 59 -14.54 9.15 -15.41
N ALA A 60 -14.60 7.83 -15.66
CA ALA A 60 -13.52 6.92 -15.34
C ALA A 60 -12.22 7.30 -16.07
N GLU A 61 -12.30 7.63 -17.36
CA GLU A 61 -11.13 8.04 -18.15
C GLU A 61 -10.54 9.37 -17.67
N ALA A 62 -11.40 10.36 -17.38
CA ALA A 62 -10.96 11.65 -16.85
C ALA A 62 -10.24 11.48 -15.50
N ARG A 63 -10.81 10.69 -14.59
CA ARG A 63 -10.18 10.37 -13.30
C ARG A 63 -8.89 9.58 -13.44
N ALA A 64 -8.87 8.60 -14.34
CA ALA A 64 -7.67 7.82 -14.62
C ALA A 64 -6.51 8.74 -15.02
N ARG A 65 -6.75 9.68 -15.93
CA ARG A 65 -5.72 10.66 -16.35
C ARG A 65 -5.29 11.58 -15.21
N ASP A 66 -6.23 12.07 -14.41
CA ASP A 66 -5.94 12.93 -13.26
C ASP A 66 -5.03 12.21 -12.24
N ILE A 67 -5.44 11.02 -11.80
CA ILE A 67 -4.68 10.21 -10.83
C ILE A 67 -3.30 9.83 -11.38
N LEU A 68 -3.23 9.39 -12.64
CA LEU A 68 -1.97 9.06 -13.29
C LEU A 68 -1.06 10.29 -13.45
N GLY A 69 -1.63 11.47 -13.70
CA GLY A 69 -0.90 12.73 -13.74
C GLY A 69 -0.24 13.06 -12.39
N ARG A 70 -1.01 12.96 -11.30
CA ARG A 70 -0.51 13.15 -9.92
C ARG A 70 0.58 12.13 -9.56
N LEU A 71 0.45 10.89 -10.03
CA LEU A 71 1.46 9.83 -9.91
C LEU A 71 2.68 10.01 -10.82
N SER A 72 2.77 11.11 -11.59
CA SER A 72 3.86 11.34 -12.56
C SER A 72 4.00 10.19 -13.58
N PHE A 73 2.89 9.56 -13.98
CA PHE A 73 2.87 8.61 -15.08
C PHE A 73 2.95 9.36 -16.41
N PRO A 74 3.78 8.90 -17.38
CA PRO A 74 3.90 9.56 -18.68
C PRO A 74 2.61 9.34 -19.49
N LEU A 75 1.67 10.30 -19.45
CA LEU A 75 0.36 10.18 -20.13
C LEU A 75 0.44 9.92 -21.65
N LYS A 76 1.57 10.23 -22.29
CA LYS A 76 1.83 9.83 -23.69
C LYS A 76 1.85 8.30 -23.91
N ARG A 77 2.04 7.52 -22.84
CA ARG A 77 2.06 6.05 -22.81
C ARG A 77 0.74 5.46 -22.31
N PHE A 78 -0.32 6.26 -22.22
CA PHE A 78 -1.61 5.83 -21.66
C PHE A 78 -2.25 4.71 -22.48
N ASP A 79 -2.01 4.72 -23.79
CA ASP A 79 -2.52 3.74 -24.76
C ASP A 79 -1.48 2.66 -25.12
N ASP A 80 -0.27 2.69 -24.53
CA ASP A 80 0.75 1.66 -24.74
C ASP A 80 0.39 0.39 -23.94
N PRO A 81 0.68 -0.83 -24.45
CA PRO A 81 0.52 -2.07 -23.70
C PRO A 81 1.29 -2.06 -22.36
N LEU A 82 0.67 -2.60 -21.30
CA LEU A 82 1.32 -2.64 -19.97
C LEU A 82 2.56 -3.55 -19.92
N GLU A 83 2.71 -4.52 -20.83
CA GLU A 83 3.94 -5.32 -20.93
C GLU A 83 5.18 -4.49 -21.27
N GLU A 84 5.01 -3.32 -21.91
CA GLU A 84 6.09 -2.38 -22.20
C GLU A 84 6.35 -1.38 -21.06
N ALA A 85 5.51 -1.40 -20.02
CA ALA A 85 5.61 -0.49 -18.88
C ALA A 85 6.61 -1.03 -17.84
N SER A 86 7.41 -0.14 -17.25
CA SER A 86 8.28 -0.52 -16.13
C SER A 86 7.45 -0.95 -14.92
N ARG A 87 8.07 -1.66 -13.96
CA ARG A 87 7.41 -2.04 -12.70
C ARG A 87 6.81 -0.83 -11.98
N GLY A 88 7.52 0.29 -11.92
CA GLY A 88 7.02 1.55 -11.37
C GLY A 88 5.80 2.10 -12.10
N MET A 89 5.77 2.02 -13.43
CA MET A 89 4.60 2.42 -14.20
C MET A 89 3.40 1.49 -13.95
N GLN A 90 3.61 0.18 -13.92
CA GLN A 90 2.56 -0.79 -13.60
C GLN A 90 1.99 -0.55 -12.19
N GLN A 91 2.86 -0.25 -11.22
CA GLN A 91 2.46 0.06 -9.86
C GLN A 91 1.60 1.32 -9.78
N LYS A 92 1.97 2.39 -10.49
CA LYS A 92 1.15 3.61 -10.60
C LYS A 92 -0.23 3.33 -11.20
N VAL A 93 -0.29 2.48 -12.23
CA VAL A 93 -1.57 2.05 -12.81
C VAL A 93 -2.37 1.21 -11.80
N ALA A 94 -1.72 0.44 -10.93
CA ALA A 94 -2.40 -0.38 -9.93
C ALA A 94 -3.05 0.48 -8.85
N ILE A 95 -2.32 1.50 -8.39
CA ILE A 95 -2.82 2.52 -7.46
C ILE A 95 -3.96 3.31 -8.11
N ALA A 96 -3.79 3.76 -9.36
CA ALA A 96 -4.85 4.46 -10.09
C ALA A 96 -6.12 3.61 -10.22
N ARG A 97 -5.97 2.31 -10.53
CA ARG A 97 -7.10 1.37 -10.60
C ARG A 97 -7.88 1.30 -9.30
N ALA A 98 -7.19 1.21 -8.17
CA ALA A 98 -7.83 1.14 -6.86
C ALA A 98 -8.56 2.44 -6.48
N LEU A 99 -8.08 3.59 -6.97
CA LEU A 99 -8.60 4.91 -6.62
C LEU A 99 -9.71 5.44 -7.54
N ILE A 100 -9.84 4.92 -8.77
CA ILE A 100 -10.88 5.38 -9.71
C ILE A 100 -12.29 5.36 -9.07
N LEU A 101 -12.56 4.34 -8.24
CA LEU A 101 -13.83 4.14 -7.55
C LEU A 101 -14.03 5.05 -6.32
N ARG A 102 -13.00 5.81 -5.90
CA ARG A 102 -12.97 6.60 -4.65
C ARG A 102 -13.37 5.77 -3.43
N PRO A 103 -12.63 4.68 -3.15
CA PRO A 103 -12.96 3.83 -2.01
C PRO A 103 -12.73 4.61 -0.71
N PRO A 104 -13.62 4.50 0.30
CA PRO A 104 -13.35 5.03 1.64
C PRO A 104 -12.15 4.36 2.33
N LEU A 105 -11.74 3.17 1.90
CA LEU A 105 -10.58 2.44 2.42
C LEU A 105 -9.69 1.92 1.29
N LEU A 106 -8.42 2.31 1.28
CA LEU A 106 -7.41 1.83 0.36
C LEU A 106 -6.43 0.92 1.10
N LEU A 107 -6.31 -0.32 0.63
CA LEU A 107 -5.36 -1.31 1.11
C LEU A 107 -4.15 -1.34 0.17
N LEU A 108 -2.97 -1.02 0.70
CA LEU A 108 -1.71 -1.01 -0.03
C LEU A 108 -0.79 -2.08 0.53
N ASP A 109 -0.54 -3.11 -0.27
CA ASP A 109 0.39 -4.17 0.09
C ASP A 109 1.75 -3.93 -0.58
N GLU A 110 2.75 -3.52 0.21
CA GLU A 110 4.13 -3.27 -0.23
C GLU A 110 4.21 -2.35 -1.47
N PRO A 111 3.59 -1.15 -1.44
CA PRO A 111 3.30 -0.38 -2.64
C PRO A 111 4.54 0.19 -3.34
N THR A 112 5.70 0.22 -2.69
CA THR A 112 6.95 0.70 -3.29
C THR A 112 8.02 -0.38 -3.44
N THR A 113 7.69 -1.61 -3.11
CA THR A 113 8.64 -2.72 -3.15
C THR A 113 9.08 -3.03 -4.58
N GLY A 114 10.41 -3.07 -4.77
CA GLY A 114 11.05 -3.29 -6.07
C GLY A 114 10.94 -2.13 -7.06
N LEU A 115 10.55 -0.94 -6.61
CA LEU A 115 10.60 0.28 -7.42
C LEU A 115 11.98 0.93 -7.37
N ASP A 116 12.33 1.63 -8.45
CA ASP A 116 13.50 2.52 -8.45
C ASP A 116 13.29 3.71 -7.49
N PRO A 117 14.37 4.37 -7.01
CA PRO A 117 14.28 5.44 -6.02
C PRO A 117 13.37 6.61 -6.43
N LYS A 118 13.29 6.92 -7.72
CA LYS A 118 12.43 8.01 -8.21
C LYS A 118 10.97 7.58 -8.15
N SER A 119 10.62 6.43 -8.73
CA SER A 119 9.25 5.91 -8.70
C SER A 119 8.74 5.70 -7.27
N LYS A 120 9.60 5.20 -6.37
CA LYS A 120 9.30 5.07 -4.94
C LYS A 120 8.89 6.40 -4.33
N ARG A 121 9.70 7.45 -4.51
CA ARG A 121 9.39 8.79 -3.98
C ARG A 121 8.10 9.37 -4.56
N GLU A 122 7.85 9.19 -5.85
CA GLU A 122 6.62 9.65 -6.51
C GLU A 122 5.38 8.97 -5.92
N VAL A 123 5.42 7.65 -5.70
CA VAL A 123 4.32 6.91 -5.05
C VAL A 123 4.12 7.36 -3.60
N GLN A 124 5.20 7.50 -2.82
CA GLN A 124 5.12 7.95 -1.43
C GLN A 124 4.52 9.36 -1.32
N SER A 125 5.01 10.31 -2.13
CA SER A 125 4.48 11.68 -2.13
C SER A 125 3.00 11.73 -2.52
N PHE A 126 2.57 10.87 -3.44
CA PHE A 126 1.16 10.76 -3.80
C PHE A 126 0.30 10.18 -2.66
N ILE A 127 0.80 9.18 -1.92
CA ILE A 127 0.11 8.64 -0.74
C ILE A 127 -0.02 9.71 0.35
N GLU A 128 1.02 10.53 0.58
CA GLU A 128 0.98 11.68 1.50
C GLU A 128 -0.05 12.73 1.09
N GLU A 129 -0.18 12.99 -0.21
CA GLU A 129 -1.21 13.87 -0.77
C GLU A 129 -2.61 13.31 -0.54
N LEU A 130 -2.85 12.04 -0.88
CA LEU A 130 -4.14 11.36 -0.65
C LEU A 130 -4.57 11.41 0.82
N ARG A 131 -3.64 11.15 1.74
CA ARG A 131 -3.91 11.22 3.18
C ARG A 131 -4.37 12.62 3.63
N ARG A 132 -3.84 13.68 3.01
CA ARG A 132 -4.15 15.07 3.38
C ARG A 132 -5.45 15.56 2.76
N ASP A 133 -5.67 15.24 1.49
CA ASP A 133 -6.67 15.92 0.67
C ASP A 133 -7.95 15.12 0.50
N GLU A 134 -7.92 13.80 0.73
CA GLU A 134 -9.05 12.91 0.51
C GLU A 134 -9.55 12.27 1.82
N LYS A 135 -10.86 12.00 1.90
CA LYS A 135 -11.50 11.29 3.04
C LYS A 135 -11.28 9.77 2.97
N THR A 136 -10.13 9.35 2.45
CA THR A 136 -9.79 7.94 2.22
C THR A 136 -8.86 7.46 3.33
N THR A 137 -9.27 6.41 4.05
CA THR A 137 -8.38 5.73 5.01
C THR A 137 -7.41 4.86 4.22
N ILE A 138 -6.11 4.94 4.54
CA ILE A 138 -5.08 4.12 3.89
C ILE A 138 -4.54 3.13 4.92
N PHE A 139 -4.61 1.84 4.61
CA PHE A 139 -3.99 0.77 5.37
C PHE A 139 -2.83 0.21 4.54
N LEU A 140 -1.62 0.33 5.08
CA LEU A 140 -0.37 0.04 4.40
C LEU A 140 0.38 -1.09 5.11
N THR A 141 0.87 -2.07 4.36
CA THR A 141 1.89 -3.01 4.83
C THR A 141 3.21 -2.71 4.13
N THR A 142 4.28 -2.71 4.90
CA THR A 142 5.65 -2.48 4.42
C THR A 142 6.65 -3.08 5.40
N HIS A 143 7.77 -3.56 4.88
CA HIS A 143 8.95 -3.92 5.67
C HIS A 143 9.99 -2.79 5.72
N ASP A 144 9.75 -1.67 5.02
CA ASP A 144 10.63 -0.52 4.99
C ASP A 144 10.27 0.47 6.12
N MET A 145 11.15 0.58 7.12
CA MET A 145 10.92 1.45 8.28
C MET A 145 10.88 2.93 7.91
N PHE A 146 11.65 3.38 6.91
CA PHE A 146 11.60 4.77 6.46
C PHE A 146 10.29 5.09 5.75
N GLU A 147 9.73 4.14 4.99
CA GLU A 147 8.41 4.29 4.40
C GLU A 147 7.31 4.34 5.46
N ALA A 148 7.35 3.42 6.42
CA ALA A 148 6.41 3.36 7.54
C ALA A 148 6.41 4.69 8.33
N GLU A 149 7.59 5.17 8.70
CA GLU A 149 7.74 6.44 9.45
C GLU A 149 7.22 7.64 8.65
N ARG A 150 7.51 7.68 7.35
CA ARG A 150 7.11 8.78 6.47
C ARG A 150 5.60 8.84 6.23
N LEU A 151 4.97 7.70 5.99
CA LEU A 151 3.58 7.64 5.50
C LEU A 151 2.53 7.48 6.61
N CYS A 152 2.87 6.79 7.70
CA CYS A 152 1.88 6.34 8.66
C CYS A 152 1.72 7.30 9.84
N ALA A 153 0.47 7.59 10.19
CA ALA A 153 0.14 8.29 11.43
C ALA A 153 0.16 7.35 12.66
N ARG A 154 -0.10 6.06 12.43
CA ARG A 154 -0.10 4.99 13.43
C ARG A 154 0.46 3.74 12.77
N LEU A 155 1.28 3.00 13.51
CA LEU A 155 1.96 1.79 13.08
C LEU A 155 1.63 0.65 14.03
N GLY A 156 1.51 -0.55 13.47
CA GLY A 156 1.55 -1.80 14.21
C GLY A 156 2.78 -2.60 13.77
N MET A 157 3.66 -2.92 14.71
CA MET A 157 4.83 -3.76 14.46
C MET A 157 4.43 -5.23 14.62
N LEU A 158 4.65 -6.03 13.58
CA LEU A 158 4.35 -7.45 13.58
C LEU A 158 5.66 -8.25 13.57
N ALA A 159 5.80 -9.20 14.49
CA ALA A 159 6.90 -10.17 14.51
C ALA A 159 6.34 -11.57 14.81
N HIS A 160 6.77 -12.57 14.05
CA HIS A 160 6.31 -13.97 14.18
C HIS A 160 4.77 -14.12 14.28
N GLY A 161 4.03 -13.34 13.48
CA GLY A 161 2.56 -13.37 13.45
C GLY A 161 1.88 -12.72 14.66
N LYS A 162 2.60 -11.99 15.50
CA LYS A 162 2.07 -11.28 16.68
C LYS A 162 2.32 -9.79 16.57
N LEU A 163 1.36 -8.99 17.00
CA LEU A 163 1.51 -7.55 17.16
C LEU A 163 2.36 -7.28 18.41
N VAL A 164 3.60 -6.84 18.22
CA VAL A 164 4.55 -6.61 19.31
C VAL A 164 4.47 -5.18 19.86
N ALA A 165 4.10 -4.22 19.02
CA ALA A 165 3.90 -2.84 19.43
C ALA A 165 2.92 -2.11 18.51
N GLU A 166 2.27 -1.08 19.05
CA GLU A 166 1.38 -0.21 18.30
C GLU A 166 1.45 1.22 18.85
N GLY A 167 1.46 2.20 17.96
CA GLY A 167 1.55 3.62 18.33
C GLY A 167 1.86 4.54 17.16
N ALA A 168 2.01 5.84 17.43
CA ALA A 168 2.62 6.74 16.46
C ALA A 168 4.12 6.40 16.32
N PRO A 169 4.75 6.62 15.14
CA PRO A 169 6.16 6.32 14.94
C PRO A 169 7.08 6.90 16.03
N ALA A 170 6.87 8.18 16.38
CA ALA A 170 7.64 8.87 17.42
C ALA A 170 7.50 8.19 18.80
N ASP A 171 6.28 7.78 19.18
CA ASP A 171 6.03 7.12 20.47
C ASP A 171 6.73 5.75 20.53
N LEU A 172 6.79 5.03 19.41
CA LEU A 172 7.47 3.74 19.32
C LEU A 172 8.99 3.89 19.44
N ILE A 173 9.56 4.92 18.80
CA ILE A 173 10.98 5.28 18.91
C ILE A 173 11.32 5.65 20.35
N GLU A 174 10.50 6.49 21.00
CA GLU A 174 10.71 6.89 22.39
C GLU A 174 10.66 5.68 23.34
N LYS A 175 9.68 4.80 23.17
CA LYS A 175 9.55 3.56 23.97
C LYS A 175 10.76 2.65 23.87
N ALA A 176 11.50 2.67 22.76
CA ALA A 176 12.71 1.90 22.55
C ALA A 176 13.99 2.60 23.03
N GLY A 177 13.90 3.81 23.59
CA GLY A 177 15.05 4.57 24.07
C GLY A 177 15.65 5.56 23.05
N GLY A 178 14.94 5.83 21.95
CA GLY A 178 15.38 6.75 20.89
C GLY A 178 15.99 6.04 19.68
N GLY A 179 16.63 6.81 18.79
CA GLY A 179 17.21 6.29 17.55
C GLY A 179 16.25 6.33 16.37
N THR A 180 16.23 5.25 15.59
CA THR A 180 15.37 5.10 14.41
C THR A 180 14.19 4.17 14.67
N LEU A 181 13.22 4.16 13.76
CA LEU A 181 12.11 3.20 13.82
C LEU A 181 12.59 1.75 13.66
N GLU A 182 13.71 1.52 12.97
CA GLU A 182 14.35 0.21 12.84
C GLU A 182 14.93 -0.28 14.18
N ASP A 183 15.64 0.58 14.90
CA ASP A 183 16.13 0.28 16.26
C ASP A 183 14.96 -0.07 17.19
N ALA A 184 13.87 0.68 17.07
CA ALA A 184 12.65 0.42 17.85
C ALA A 184 12.03 -0.94 17.52
N PHE A 185 11.99 -1.32 16.24
CA PHE A 185 11.47 -2.63 15.84
C PHE A 185 12.32 -3.76 16.43
N ILE A 186 13.65 -3.70 16.32
CA ILE A 186 14.58 -4.70 16.87
C ILE A 186 14.41 -4.82 18.38
N HIS A 187 14.36 -3.70 19.09
CA HIS A 187 14.20 -3.70 20.54
C HIS A 187 12.86 -4.31 20.99
N LEU A 188 11.75 -3.90 20.35
CA LEU A 188 10.40 -4.28 20.75
C LEU A 188 10.01 -5.68 20.28
N SER A 189 10.59 -6.18 19.18
CA SER A 189 10.40 -7.57 18.73
C SER A 189 11.16 -8.57 19.60
N GLY A 190 12.20 -8.12 20.31
CA GLY A 190 13.12 -9.00 21.04
C GLY A 190 14.04 -9.79 20.11
N GLU A 191 14.09 -9.44 18.82
CA GLU A 191 15.08 -10.00 17.89
C GLU A 191 16.46 -9.44 18.27
N LYS A 192 17.37 -10.33 18.67
CA LYS A 192 18.77 -9.94 18.82
C LYS A 192 19.34 -9.69 17.43
N LEU A 193 19.92 -8.52 17.20
CA LEU A 193 20.80 -8.29 16.06
C LEU A 193 21.86 -9.37 16.06
N ALA A 194 21.91 -10.18 14.99
CA ALA A 194 22.85 -11.31 14.85
C ALA A 194 24.34 -10.87 14.75
N ALA A 195 24.67 -9.64 15.16
CA ALA A 195 26.02 -9.06 15.09
C ALA A 195 26.83 -9.22 16.40
N GLU A 196 26.26 -9.75 17.49
CA GLU A 196 26.99 -9.94 18.76
C GLU A 196 27.42 -11.40 19.02
N GLU A 197 27.06 -12.37 18.17
CA GLU A 197 27.42 -13.78 18.37
C GLU A 197 28.77 -14.18 17.72
N GLU A 198 29.37 -13.36 16.84
CA GLU A 198 30.70 -13.66 16.28
C GLU A 198 31.88 -13.23 17.17
N GLU A 199 31.68 -12.34 18.15
CA GLU A 199 32.79 -11.82 18.98
C GLU A 199 33.06 -12.63 20.25
N THR A 200 32.22 -13.62 20.58
CA THR A 200 32.41 -14.52 21.74
C THR A 200 32.85 -15.93 21.40
N ALA A 201 33.02 -16.27 20.12
CA ALA A 201 33.49 -17.59 19.67
C ALA A 201 35.02 -17.70 19.49
N THR A 202 35.78 -16.61 19.73
CA THR A 202 37.25 -16.62 19.73
C THR A 202 37.80 -15.95 21.00
N ALA A 203 37.67 -16.64 22.13
CA ALA A 203 38.46 -16.37 23.34
C ALA A 203 38.86 -17.68 24.01
#